data_AF-A0A7K2MIX0-F1
#
_entry.id   AF-A0A7K2MIX0-F1
#
_cell.length_a   1.000
_cell.length_b   1.000
_cell.length_c   1.000
_cell.angle_alpha   90.00
_cell.angle_beta   90.00
_cell.angle_gamma   90.00
#
_symmetry.space_group_name_H-M   'P 1'
#
loop_
_entity.id
_entity.type
_entity.pdbx_description
1 polymer ?
#
loop_
_entity_poly.entity_id
_entity_poly.type
_entity_poly.pdbx_seq_one_letter_code
_entity_poly.pdbx_strand_id
1 'polypeptide(L)'
;MCAELIRFDTSNPTSDERACADWVVAKLAEAGIASELVESAPGRANVVARIPGADASRGALLVHGHLDVVPADAAEWRVPPFSGEIRDGYL
;
A
#
# COMPACT_ATOMS: atom_id res chain seq x y z
N MET A 1 6.54 -8.76 4.32
CA MET A 1 5.92 -7.80 3.38
C MET A 1 4.39 -7.74 3.51
N CYS A 2 3.59 -8.72 3.07
CA CYS A 2 2.11 -8.60 3.14
C CYS A 2 1.58 -8.41 4.57
N ALA A 3 2.08 -9.21 5.52
CA ALA A 3 1.72 -9.07 6.93
C ALA A 3 2.10 -7.69 7.50
N GLU A 4 3.22 -7.10 7.07
CA GLU A 4 3.62 -5.75 7.49
C GLU A 4 2.71 -4.69 6.86
N LEU A 5 2.34 -4.86 5.59
CA LEU A 5 1.45 -3.94 4.89
C LEU A 5 0.07 -3.87 5.56
N ILE A 6 -0.46 -5.00 6.04
CA ILE A 6 -1.74 -5.06 6.79
C ILE A 6 -1.68 -4.26 8.10
N ARG A 7 -0.50 -3.99 8.65
CA ARG A 7 -0.38 -3.27 9.93
C ARG A 7 -0.61 -1.78 9.83
N PHE A 8 -0.69 -1.23 8.62
CA PHE A 8 -1.12 0.14 8.42
C PHE A 8 -2.65 0.19 8.43
N ASP A 9 -3.22 0.87 9.42
CA ASP A 9 -4.64 1.21 9.39
C ASP A 9 -4.86 2.37 8.41
N THR A 10 -5.23 2.02 7.18
CA THR A 10 -5.59 2.94 6.09
C THR A 10 -7.11 3.01 5.89
N SER A 11 -7.89 2.81 6.97
CA SER A 11 -9.34 2.79 6.92
C SER A 11 -9.92 4.13 6.47
N ASN A 12 -10.59 4.16 5.33
CA ASN A 12 -11.28 5.35 4.82
C ASN A 12 -12.74 5.38 5.35
N PRO A 13 -13.22 6.46 5.99
CA PRO A 13 -12.62 7.80 6.10
C PRO A 13 -11.94 8.12 7.44
N THR A 14 -11.69 7.12 8.29
CA THR A 14 -11.26 7.33 9.69
C THR A 14 -9.76 7.54 9.87
N SER A 15 -8.97 7.09 8.90
CA SER A 15 -7.51 7.09 8.87
C SER A 15 -7.02 7.52 7.48
N ASP A 16 -5.72 7.77 7.32
CA ASP A 16 -5.11 8.17 6.04
C ASP A 16 -4.08 7.14 5.55
N GLU A 17 -3.67 7.28 4.29
CA GLU A 17 -2.78 6.33 3.62
C GLU A 17 -1.30 6.72 3.73
N ARG A 18 -0.95 7.85 4.35
CA ARG A 18 0.38 8.45 4.20
C ARG A 18 1.50 7.57 4.72
N ALA A 19 1.34 7.03 5.93
CA ALA A 19 2.35 6.14 6.52
C ALA A 19 2.54 4.86 5.69
N CYS A 20 1.44 4.31 5.15
CA CYS A 20 1.48 3.16 4.26
C CYS A 20 2.17 3.49 2.92
N ALA A 21 1.87 4.66 2.35
CA ALA A 21 2.46 5.13 1.10
C ALA A 21 3.97 5.38 1.25
N ASP A 22 4.41 6.00 2.35
CA ASP A 22 5.84 6.19 2.68
C ASP A 22 6.57 4.83 2.80
N TRP A 23 5.92 3.82 3.40
CA TRP A 23 6.47 2.47 3.47
C TRP A 23 6.59 1.81 2.09
N VAL A 24 5.61 2.00 1.21
CA VAL A 24 5.67 1.50 -0.19
C VAL A 24 6.80 2.16 -0.96
N VAL A 25 7.00 3.48 -0.81
CA VAL A 25 8.15 4.20 -1.40
C VAL A 25 9.47 3.62 -0.92
N ALA A 26 9.60 3.36 0.39
CA ALA A 26 10.80 2.73 0.93
C ALA A 26 11.05 1.34 0.34
N LYS A 27 9.99 0.52 0.17
CA LYS A 27 10.10 -0.81 -0.45
C LYS A 27 10.46 -0.77 -1.93
N LEU A 28 9.95 0.21 -2.68
CA LEU A 28 10.34 0.42 -4.07
C LEU A 28 11.81 0.85 -4.16
N ALA A 29 12.27 1.74 -3.26
CA ALA A 29 13.66 2.15 -3.17
C ALA A 29 14.61 0.97 -2.83
N GLU A 30 14.23 0.07 -1.91
CA GLU A 30 14.99 -1.17 -1.63
C GLU A 30 15.17 -2.03 -2.88
N ALA A 31 14.22 -2.00 -3.81
CA ALA A 31 14.27 -2.69 -5.10
C ALA A 31 14.95 -1.88 -6.22
N GLY A 32 15.48 -0.69 -5.94
CA GLY A 32 16.10 0.19 -6.93
C GLY A 32 15.11 0.89 -7.87
N ILE A 33 13.84 0.97 -7.48
CA ILE A 33 12.78 1.62 -8.25
C ILE A 33 12.51 3.01 -7.68
N ALA A 34 12.72 4.04 -8.49
CA ALA A 34 12.32 5.40 -8.13
C ALA A 34 10.80 5.56 -8.17
N SER A 35 10.26 6.28 -7.19
CA SER A 35 8.83 6.56 -7.07
C SER A 35 8.58 7.94 -6.49
N GLU A 36 7.39 8.48 -6.75
CA GLU A 36 6.93 9.78 -6.29
C GLU A 36 5.65 9.61 -5.45
N LEU A 37 5.49 10.49 -4.46
CA LEU A 37 4.25 10.63 -3.69
C LEU A 37 3.41 11.76 -4.28
N VAL A 38 2.13 11.49 -4.50
CA VAL A 38 1.16 12.46 -4.99
C VAL A 38 -0.05 12.47 -4.07
N GLU A 39 -0.32 13.60 -3.42
CA GLU A 39 -1.46 13.76 -2.51
C GLU A 39 -2.64 14.44 -3.23
N SER A 40 -3.83 13.82 -3.16
CA SER A 40 -5.07 14.45 -3.64
C SER A 40 -5.72 15.37 -2.60
N ALA A 41 -5.43 15.11 -1.32
CA ALA A 41 -5.74 15.91 -0.14
C ALA A 41 -4.70 15.58 0.94
N PRO A 42 -4.53 16.39 2.00
CA PRO A 42 -3.59 16.09 3.08
C PRO A 42 -3.80 14.66 3.63
N GLY A 43 -2.75 13.84 3.62
CA GLY A 43 -2.79 12.44 4.07
C GLY A 43 -3.28 11.43 3.00
N ARG A 44 -4.00 11.87 1.97
CA ARG A 44 -4.51 11.01 0.87
C ARG A 44 -3.44 10.77 -0.20
N ALA A 45 -2.41 10.02 0.19
CA ALA A 45 -1.20 9.82 -0.62
C ALA A 45 -1.33 8.66 -1.61
N ASN A 46 -0.88 8.90 -2.85
CA ASN A 46 -0.71 7.93 -3.91
C ASN A 46 0.78 7.73 -4.18
N VAL A 47 1.18 6.50 -4.50
CA VAL A 47 2.55 6.19 -4.93
C VAL A 47 2.57 5.94 -6.43
N VAL A 48 3.39 6.67 -7.16
CA VAL A 48 3.56 6.52 -8.60
C VAL A 48 5.01 6.13 -8.89
N ALA A 49 5.20 4.99 -9.56
CA ALA A 49 6.51 4.54 -10.00
C ALA A 49 6.51 4.29 -11.52
N ARG A 50 7.65 4.54 -12.15
CA ARG A 50 7.85 4.27 -13.57
C ARG A 50 9.15 3.51 -13.78
N ILE A 51 9.04 2.33 -14.36
CA ILE A 51 10.19 1.53 -14.79
C ILE A 51 10.29 1.66 -16.31
N PRO A 52 11.40 2.20 -16.86
CA PRO A 52 11.60 2.24 -18.30
C PRO A 52 11.60 0.83 -18.89
N GLY A 53 10.81 0.61 -19.93
CA GLY A 53 10.85 -0.63 -20.70
C GLY A 53 12.14 -0.72 -21.54
N ALA A 54 12.52 -1.94 -21.92
CA ALA A 54 13.66 -2.16 -22.82
C ALA A 54 13.44 -1.60 -24.23
N ASP A 55 12.18 -1.40 -24.64
CA ASP A 55 11.79 -0.82 -25.92
C ASP A 55 10.69 0.24 -25.70
N ALA A 56 11.07 1.51 -25.86
CA ALA A 56 10.18 2.65 -25.67
C ALA A 56 9.16 2.85 -26.81
N SER A 57 9.28 2.12 -27.92
CA SER A 57 8.30 2.17 -29.02
C SER A 57 7.02 1.39 -28.72
N ARG A 58 7.05 0.52 -27.71
CA ARG A 58 5.89 -0.26 -27.26
C ARG A 58 5.00 0.56 -26.32
N GLY A 59 3.74 0.16 -26.22
CA GLY A 59 2.82 0.71 -25.23
C GLY A 59 3.25 0.41 -23.80
N ALA A 60 2.87 1.28 -22.86
CA ALA A 60 3.11 1.07 -21.44
C ALA A 60 2.07 0.09 -20.85
N LEU A 61 2.53 -0.77 -19.93
CA LEU A 61 1.64 -1.51 -19.03
C LEU A 61 1.42 -0.67 -17.77
N LEU A 62 0.16 -0.44 -17.41
CA LEU A 62 -0.20 0.19 -16.15
C LEU A 62 -0.63 -0.89 -15.16
N VAL A 63 0.06 -0.96 -14.02
CA VAL A 63 -0.40 -1.70 -12.84
C VAL A 63 -0.96 -0.68 -11.86
N HIS A 64 -2.23 -0.85 -11.50
CA HIS A 64 -2.94 0.06 -10.61
C HIS A 64 -3.62 -0.72 -9.48
N GLY A 65 -3.52 -0.21 -8.27
CA GLY A 65 -4.12 -0.74 -7.06
C GLY A 65 -4.35 0.39 -6.05
N HIS A 66 -5.02 0.09 -4.94
CA HIS A 66 -5.32 1.06 -3.89
C HIS A 66 -4.75 0.60 -2.55
N LEU A 67 -4.42 1.56 -1.68
CA LEU A 67 -3.89 1.29 -0.33
C LEU A 67 -4.96 1.37 0.75
N ASP A 68 -6.06 2.09 0.50
CA ASP A 68 -7.13 2.27 1.47
C ASP A 68 -7.98 1.01 1.62
N VAL A 69 -8.51 0.84 2.82
CA VAL A 69 -9.42 -0.24 3.16
C VAL A 69 -10.66 0.32 3.86
N VAL A 70 -11.66 -0.53 4.05
CA VAL A 70 -12.81 -0.20 4.88
C VAL A 70 -12.48 -0.37 6.36
N PRO A 71 -13.11 0.39 7.28
CA PRO A 71 -12.95 0.18 8.71
C PRO A 71 -13.29 -1.26 9.14
N ALA A 72 -12.56 -1.77 10.12
CA ALA A 72 -12.76 -3.11 10.69
C ALA A 72 -13.00 -3.03 12.20
N ASP A 73 -14.16 -3.52 12.66
CA ASP A 73 -14.48 -3.57 14.10
C ASP A 73 -13.75 -4.75 14.75
N ALA A 74 -12.79 -4.47 15.63
CA ALA A 74 -12.02 -5.49 16.32
C ALA A 74 -12.88 -6.50 17.11
N ALA A 75 -14.10 -6.14 17.54
CA ALA A 75 -15.02 -7.04 18.23
C ALA A 75 -15.56 -8.16 17.32
N GLU A 76 -15.58 -7.95 16.00
CA GLU A 76 -16.03 -8.94 15.01
C GLU A 76 -14.91 -9.89 14.56
N TRP A 77 -13.67 -9.67 15.01
CA TRP A 77 -12.51 -10.40 14.55
C TRP A 77 -11.95 -11.36 15.59
N ARG A 78 -11.42 -12.50 15.10
CA ARG A 78 -10.73 -13.49 15.95
C ARG A 78 -9.31 -13.08 16.34
N VAL A 79 -8.74 -12.11 15.64
CA VAL A 79 -7.41 -11.51 15.82
C VAL A 79 -7.54 -10.03 15.49
N PRO A 80 -6.71 -9.11 16.05
CA PRO A 80 -6.83 -7.70 15.71
C PRO A 80 -6.69 -7.49 14.18
N PRO A 81 -7.58 -6.74 13.52
CA PRO A 81 -7.68 -6.71 12.05
C PRO A 81 -6.41 -6.20 11.36
N PHE A 82 -5.72 -5.25 11.99
CA PHE A 82 -4.45 -4.69 11.50
C PHE A 82 -3.22 -5.31 12.19
N SER A 83 -3.32 -6.55 12.69
CA SER A 83 -2.16 -7.24 13.31
C SER A 83 -1.17 -7.79 12.28
N GLY A 84 -1.66 -8.14 11.08
CA GLY A 84 -0.91 -8.97 10.13
C GLY A 84 -0.55 -10.34 10.72
N GLU A 85 -1.40 -10.89 11.60
CA GLU A 85 -1.19 -12.21 12.20
C GLU A 85 -1.31 -13.32 11.16
N ILE A 86 -0.36 -14.25 11.18
CA ILE A 86 -0.43 -15.49 10.39
C ILE A 86 -0.90 -16.61 11.31
N ARG A 87 -2.07 -17.20 11.02
CA ARG A 87 -2.63 -18.30 11.79
C ARG A 87 -3.07 -19.43 10.86
N ASP A 88 -2.73 -20.66 11.22
CA ASP A 88 -3.09 -21.88 10.48
C ASP A 88 -2.63 -21.89 8.99
N GLY A 89 -1.54 -21.17 8.70
CA GLY A 89 -1.00 -21.05 7.33
C GLY A 89 -1.66 -19.96 6.47
N TYR A 90 -2.60 -19.21 7.04
CA TYR A 90 -3.24 -18.07 6.40
C TYR A 90 -2.71 -16.77 6.99
N LEU A 91 -2.49 -15.80 6.12
CA LEU A 91 -2.45 -14.40 6.50
C LEU A 91 -3.88 -13.84 6.41
#